data_AF-A0A348Z3N0-F1
#
_entry.id   AF-A0A348Z3N0-F1
#
_cell.length_a   1.000
_cell.length_b   1.000
_cell.length_c   1.000
_cell.angle_alpha   90.00
_cell.angle_beta   90.00
_cell.angle_gamma   90.00
#
_symmetry.space_group_name_H-M   'P 1'
#
loop_
_entity.id
_entity.type
_entity.pdbx_description
1 polymer ?
#
loop_
_entity_poly.entity_id
_entity_poly.type
_entity_poly.pdbx_seq_one_letter_code
_entity_poly.pdbx_strand_id
1 'polypeptide(L)' 'ADVMFNSALIYELAVLKKYALEELYKVKPESSVYNEARRLIEFLHFFKEVDKDVVPTNSLITEFIGGSCFYQY' A
#
# COMPACT_ATOMS: atom_id res chain seq x y z
N ALA A 1 -5.93 -26.27 -13.14
CA ALA A 1 -4.84 -25.29 -12.93
C ALA A 1 -5.03 -24.74 -11.53
N ASP A 2 -4.29 -25.29 -10.57
CA ASP A 2 -4.16 -24.76 -9.21
C ASP A 2 -3.35 -23.47 -9.29
N VAL A 3 -4.04 -22.38 -9.63
CA VAL A 3 -3.39 -21.07 -9.72
C VAL A 3 -3.27 -20.55 -8.29
N MET A 4 -2.09 -20.74 -7.72
CA MET A 4 -1.67 -20.10 -6.48
C MET A 4 -1.71 -18.58 -6.69
N PHE A 5 -2.83 -17.97 -6.28
CA PHE A 5 -3.01 -16.52 -6.23
C PHE A 5 -2.08 -15.99 -5.14
N ASN A 6 -0.86 -15.61 -5.52
CA ASN A 6 0.07 -14.99 -4.59
C ASN A 6 -0.36 -13.52 -4.40
N SER A 7 -1.42 -13.33 -3.60
CA SER A 7 -2.14 -12.08 -3.34
C SER A 7 -1.50 -11.17 -2.30
N ALA A 8 -0.26 -11.45 -1.89
CA ALA A 8 0.47 -10.66 -0.90
C ALA A 8 1.96 -10.66 -1.25
N LEU A 9 2.29 -10.14 -2.42
CA LEU A 9 3.70 -10.01 -2.78
C LEU A 9 4.30 -8.82 -2.03
N ILE A 10 5.51 -8.99 -1.50
CA ILE A 10 6.26 -8.02 -0.68
C ILE A 10 6.32 -6.62 -1.33
N TYR A 11 6.20 -6.53 -2.66
CA TYR A 11 6.16 -5.27 -3.40
C TYR A 11 4.88 -4.45 -3.16
N GLU A 12 3.77 -5.05 -2.77
CA GLU A 12 2.49 -4.34 -2.59
C GLU A 12 2.56 -3.41 -1.37
N LEU A 13 3.14 -3.89 -0.26
CA LEU A 13 3.39 -3.04 0.91
C LEU A 13 4.43 -1.94 0.63
N ALA A 14 5.42 -2.23 -0.22
CA ALA A 14 6.42 -1.26 -0.66
C ALA A 14 5.83 -0.11 -1.48
N VAL A 15 4.81 -0.40 -2.30
CA VAL A 15 4.09 0.59 -3.12
C VAL A 15 3.03 1.32 -2.29
N LEU A 16 2.29 0.58 -1.44
CA LEU A 16 1.30 1.13 -0.53
C LEU A 16 1.92 2.13 0.44
N LYS A 17 3.16 1.88 0.87
CA LYS A 17 3.88 2.67 1.88
C LYS A 17 3.74 4.16 1.64
N LYS A 18 3.99 4.64 0.42
CA LYS A 18 3.93 6.07 0.09
C LYS A 18 2.54 6.66 0.40
N TYR A 19 1.50 6.04 -0.14
CA TYR A 19 0.11 6.48 0.01
C TYR A 19 -0.39 6.34 1.45
N ALA A 20 -0.07 5.23 2.11
CA ALA A 20 -0.47 4.98 3.49
C ALA A 20 0.22 5.95 4.46
N LEU A 21 1.51 6.25 4.27
CA LEU A 21 2.22 7.21 5.11
C LEU A 21 1.62 8.63 4.98
N GLU A 22 1.27 9.07 3.77
CA GLU A 22 0.61 10.37 3.55
C GLU A 22 -0.68 10.51 4.36
N GLU A 23 -1.50 9.46 4.45
CA GLU A 23 -2.74 9.48 5.26
C GLU A 23 -2.46 9.33 6.76
N LEU A 24 -1.56 8.44 7.15
CA LEU A 24 -1.23 8.20 8.56
C LEU A 24 -0.60 9.44 9.22
N TYR A 25 0.20 10.22 8.49
CA TYR A 25 0.78 11.47 9.00
C TYR A 25 -0.26 12.58 9.24
N LYS A 26 -1.49 12.46 8.72
CA LYS A 26 -2.57 13.42 9.01
C LYS A 26 -3.18 13.19 10.40
N VAL A 27 -2.94 12.04 11.04
CA VAL A 27 -3.46 11.74 12.37
C VAL A 27 -2.71 12.56 13.41
N LYS A 28 -3.43 13.46 14.09
CA LYS A 28 -2.85 14.36 15.11
C LYS A 28 -2.64 13.65 16.46
N PRO A 29 -1.67 14.10 17.27
CA PRO A 29 -1.38 13.54 18.60
C PRO A 29 -2.58 13.47 19.55
N GLU A 30 -3.55 14.37 19.40
CA GLU A 30 -4.75 14.45 20.24
C GLU A 30 -5.79 13.38 19.88
N SER A 31 -5.59 12.66 18.78
CA SER A 31 -6.49 11.59 18.35
C SER A 31 -6.35 10.35 19.23
N SER A 32 -7.48 9.73 19.59
CA SER A 32 -7.50 8.48 20.36
C SER A 32 -6.78 7.31 19.66
N VAL A 33 -6.59 7.40 18.34
CA VAL A 33 -5.92 6.39 17.52
C VAL A 33 -4.49 6.76 17.14
N TYR A 34 -3.92 7.84 17.69
CA TYR A 34 -2.57 8.31 17.33
C TYR A 34 -1.49 7.24 17.54
N ASN A 35 -1.56 6.49 18.64
CA ASN A 35 -0.60 5.41 18.92
C ASN A 35 -0.67 4.27 17.88
N GLU A 36 -1.87 3.94 17.41
CA GLU A 36 -2.06 2.95 16.35
C GLU A 36 -1.51 3.47 15.01
N ALA A 37 -1.78 4.73 14.68
CA ALA A 37 -1.23 5.37 13.48
C ALA A 37 0.30 5.36 13.49
N ARG A 38 0.92 5.71 14.62
CA ARG A 38 2.38 5.65 14.80
C ARG A 38 2.92 4.22 14.64
N ARG A 39 2.25 3.22 15.23
CA ARG A 39 2.66 1.81 15.08
C ARG A 39 2.64 1.37 13.62
N LEU A 40 1.63 1.77 12.86
CA LEU A 40 1.53 1.48 11.43
C LEU A 40 2.61 2.20 10.61
N ILE A 41 2.93 3.45 10.95
CA ILE A 41 4.04 4.19 10.33
C ILE A 41 5.37 3.45 10.53
N GLU A 42 5.69 3.06 11.77
CA GLU A 42 6.92 2.30 12.07
C GLU A 42 6.94 0.94 11.35
N PHE A 43 5.79 0.25 11.30
CA PHE A 43 5.67 -0.99 10.54
C PHE A 43 5.99 -0.81 9.05
N LEU A 44 5.44 0.25 8.44
CA LEU A 44 5.67 0.55 7.02
C LEU A 44 7.12 0.96 6.73
N HIS A 45 7.86 1.49 7.71
CA HIS A 45 9.27 1.81 7.55
C HIS A 45 10.19 0.59 7.37
N PHE A 46 9.75 -0.62 7.75
CA PHE A 46 10.50 -1.86 7.48
C PHE A 46 10.54 -2.23 5.98
N PHE A 47 9.67 -1.66 5.15
CA PHE A 47 9.60 -1.96 3.73
C PHE A 47 10.37 -0.91 2.92
N LYS A 48 11.16 -1.36 1.94
CA LYS A 48 11.81 -0.48 0.96
C LYS A 48 10.73 0.10 0.05
N GLU A 49 10.72 1.42 -0.15
CA GLU A 49 9.79 2.05 -1.11
C GLU A 49 10.14 1.59 -2.53
N VAL A 50 9.11 1.23 -3.28
CA VAL A 50 9.24 0.73 -4.66
C VAL A 50 8.33 1.57 -5.53
N ASP A 51 8.85 2.02 -6.67
CA ASP A 51 8.10 2.86 -7.60
C ASP A 51 6.91 2.08 -8.19
N LYS A 52 5.80 2.77 -8.43
CA LYS A 52 4.56 2.14 -8.92
C LYS A 52 4.73 1.49 -10.30
N ASP A 53 5.72 1.93 -11.07
CA ASP A 53 5.95 1.51 -12.45
C ASP A 53 6.49 0.07 -12.58
N VAL A 54 6.92 -0.54 -11.48
CA VAL A 54 7.30 -1.96 -11.42
C VAL A 54 6.16 -2.87 -10.96
N VAL A 55 4.97 -2.32 -10.68
CA VAL A 55 3.80 -3.11 -10.30
C VAL A 55 3.11 -3.65 -11.55
N PRO A 56 2.88 -4.98 -11.63
CA PRO A 56 2.07 -5.56 -12.70
C PRO A 56 0.67 -4.92 -12.74
N THR A 57 0.18 -4.57 -13.93
CA THR A 57 -1.14 -3.93 -14.12
C THR A 57 -2.34 -4.79 -13.71
N ASN A 58 -2.10 -6.07 -13.41
CA ASN A 58 -3.09 -7.02 -12.88
C ASN A 58 -2.96 -7.24 -11.37
N SER A 59 -2.14 -6.47 -10.64
CA SER A 59 -2.05 -6.52 -9.18
C SER A 59 -3.25 -5.80 -8.55
N LEU A 60 -3.82 -6.39 -7.49
CA LEU A 60 -4.98 -5.85 -6.78
C LEU A 60 -4.75 -4.42 -6.27
N ILE A 61 -3.51 -4.07 -5.91
CA ILE A 61 -3.18 -2.74 -5.40
C ILE A 61 -3.40 -1.63 -6.45
N THR A 62 -3.34 -1.95 -7.74
CA THR A 62 -3.63 -1.01 -8.84
C THR A 62 -5.07 -0.52 -8.84
N GLU A 63 -6.00 -1.21 -8.18
CA GLU A 63 -7.37 -0.73 -7.95
C GLU A 63 -7.40 0.45 -6.96
N PHE A 64 -6.49 0.47 -5.98
CA PHE A 64 -6.45 1.48 -4.92
C PHE A 64 -5.54 2.67 -5.27
N ILE A 65 -4.50 2.47 -6.08
CA ILE A 65 -3.52 3.52 -6.44
C ILE A 65 -3.71 4.08 -7.87
N GLY A 66 -4.64 3.51 -8.65
CA GLY A 66 -4.87 3.84 -10.05
C GLY A 66 -3.90 3.12 -10.99
N GLY A 67 -4.35 2.83 -12.22
CA GLY A 67 -3.59 2.07 -13.23
C GLY A 67 -4.10 0.64 -13.46
N SER A 68 -5.17 0.23 -12.77
CA SER A 68 -5.86 -1.02 -13.05
C SER A 68 -6.48 -1.02 -14.44
N CYS A 69 -6.32 -2.13 -15.17
CA CYS A 69 -6.92 -2.36 -16.48
C CYS A 69 -8.45 -2.38 -16.46
N PHE A 70 -9.09 -2.43 -15.29
CA PHE A 70 -10.54 -2.33 -15.14
C PHE A 70 -11.08 -0.90 -15.33
N TYR A 71 -10.22 0.12 -15.37
CA TYR A 71 -10.61 1.52 -15.64
C TYR A 71 -10.46 1.93 -17.12
N GLN A 72 -10.06 1.02 -18.01
CA GLN A 72 -10.13 1.23 -19.47
C GLN A 72 -11.50 0.77 -19.99
N TYR A 73 -12.52 1.62 -19.89
CA TYR A 73 -13.80 1.47 -20.59
C TYR A 73 -14.32 2.83 -21.05
#